data_AF-A0A923YG61-F1
#
_entry.id   AF-A0A923YG61-F1
#
_cell.length_a   1.000
_cell.length_b   1.000
_cell.length_c   1.000
_cell.angle_alpha   90.00
_cell.angle_beta   90.00
_cell.angle_gamma   90.00
#
_symmetry.space_group_name_H-M   'P 1'
#
loop_
_entity.id
_entity.type
_entity.pdbx_description
1 polymer ?
#
loop_
_entity_poly.entity_id
_entity_poly.type
_entity_poly.pdbx_seq_one_letter_code
_entity_poly.pdbx_strand_id
1 'polypeptide(L)'
;MLLSFAVSKPNIPPLVASLEALLPQTQCTKCGYSGCHPYAEAIANRSASYNQCPPGGKEGVFRLAQLLGKPVIPLNPANGTERPRPRAVIDEAVCIG
;
A
#
# COMPACT_ATOMS: atom_id res chain seq x y z
N MET A 1 -16.79 -3.04 36.15
CA MET A 1 -16.86 -4.10 35.12
C MET A 1 -16.17 -3.58 33.86
N LEU A 2 -14.82 -3.62 33.84
CA LEU A 2 -14.03 -3.13 32.71
C LEU A 2 -13.94 -4.25 31.66
N LEU A 3 -14.77 -4.17 30.62
CA LEU A 3 -14.67 -5.04 29.46
C LEU A 3 -13.37 -4.71 28.72
N SER A 4 -12.32 -5.49 28.99
CA SER A 4 -11.08 -5.46 28.22
C SER A 4 -11.38 -6.07 26.85
N PHE A 5 -11.61 -5.23 25.85
CA PHE A 5 -11.64 -5.67 24.46
C PHE A 5 -10.21 -5.99 24.02
N ALA A 6 -9.80 -7.26 24.16
CA ALA A 6 -8.64 -7.75 23.45
C ALA A 6 -8.97 -7.72 21.96
N VAL A 7 -8.38 -6.78 21.22
CA VAL A 7 -8.41 -6.80 19.75
C VAL A 7 -7.56 -8.00 19.31
N SER A 8 -8.22 -9.10 18.98
CA SER A 8 -7.55 -10.27 18.40
C SER A 8 -6.89 -9.86 17.08
N LYS A 9 -5.57 -10.11 16.96
CA LYS A 9 -4.82 -9.85 15.72
C LYS A 9 -5.48 -10.63 14.58
N PRO A 10 -5.89 -9.99 13.47
CA PRO A 10 -6.46 -10.70 12.34
C PRO A 10 -5.47 -11.73 11.82
N ASN A 11 -5.97 -12.93 11.49
CA ASN A 11 -5.17 -13.99 10.87
C ASN A 11 -4.94 -13.67 9.39
N ILE A 12 -4.02 -12.73 9.14
CA ILE A 12 -3.65 -12.31 7.79
C ILE A 12 -2.75 -13.40 7.18
N PRO A 13 -3.06 -13.91 5.97
CA PRO A 13 -2.18 -14.84 5.28
C PRO A 13 -0.76 -14.28 5.17
N PRO A 14 0.30 -15.08 5.39
CA PRO A 14 1.68 -14.57 5.43
C PRO A 14 2.09 -13.75 4.18
N LEU A 15 1.56 -14.13 3.01
CA LEU A 15 1.81 -13.43 1.75
C LEU A 15 1.16 -12.04 1.70
N VAL A 16 -0.10 -11.91 2.15
CA VAL A 16 -0.81 -10.63 2.17
C VAL A 16 -0.09 -9.64 3.07
N ALA A 17 0.29 -10.07 4.28
CA ALA A 17 1.05 -9.23 5.20
C ALA A 17 2.40 -8.78 4.61
N SER A 18 3.09 -9.69 3.90
CA SER A 18 4.37 -9.38 3.24
C SER A 18 4.21 -8.38 2.09
N LEU A 19 3.16 -8.54 1.27
CA LEU A 19 2.84 -7.61 0.19
C LEU A 19 2.48 -6.23 0.74
N GLU A 20 1.63 -6.18 1.77
CA GLU A 20 1.22 -4.95 2.42
C GLU A 20 2.41 -4.19 3.01
N ALA A 21 3.34 -4.88 3.68
CA ALA A 21 4.54 -4.27 4.25
C ALA A 21 5.46 -3.61 3.19
N LEU A 22 5.38 -4.05 1.92
CA LEU A 22 6.12 -3.45 0.82
C LEU A 22 5.42 -2.24 0.19
N LEU A 23 4.13 -2.03 0.49
CA LEU A 23 3.37 -0.89 -0.02
C LEU A 23 3.69 0.39 0.76
N PRO A 24 3.50 1.58 0.17
CA PRO A 24 3.86 2.86 0.79
C PRO A 24 3.08 3.28 2.04
N GLN A 25 1.99 2.60 2.38
CA GLN A 25 1.14 2.93 3.54
C GLN A 25 0.61 4.37 3.57
N THR A 26 0.31 4.96 2.39
CA THR A 26 -0.10 6.37 2.27
C THR A 26 -1.61 6.58 2.26
N GLN A 27 -2.43 5.54 2.36
CA GLN A 27 -3.91 5.62 2.31
C GLN A 27 -4.47 6.42 1.12
N CYS A 28 -3.77 6.40 -0.03
CA CYS A 28 -4.05 7.31 -1.15
C CYS A 28 -5.10 6.82 -2.15
N THR A 29 -5.51 5.55 -2.06
CA THR A 29 -6.50 4.87 -2.93
C THR A 29 -6.27 4.93 -4.45
N LYS A 30 -5.11 5.40 -4.93
CA LYS A 30 -4.79 5.52 -6.37
C LYS A 30 -4.78 4.18 -7.13
N CYS A 31 -4.60 3.08 -6.42
CA CYS A 31 -4.71 1.73 -6.99
C CYS A 31 -6.17 1.29 -7.23
N GLY A 32 -7.16 2.06 -6.78
CA GLY A 32 -8.59 1.72 -6.87
C GLY A 32 -9.14 0.94 -5.66
N TYR A 33 -8.29 0.65 -4.67
CA TYR A 33 -8.65 -0.04 -3.43
C TYR A 33 -8.74 0.94 -2.25
N SER A 34 -9.52 0.61 -1.22
CA SER A 34 -9.73 1.46 -0.03
C SER A 34 -8.49 1.64 0.85
N GLY A 35 -7.42 0.87 0.63
CA GLY A 35 -6.18 0.96 1.37
C GLY A 35 -5.10 -0.01 0.85
N CYS A 36 -3.98 -0.07 1.55
CA CYS A 36 -2.87 -0.94 1.17
C CYS A 36 -3.20 -2.42 1.39
N HIS A 37 -3.85 -2.77 2.51
CA HIS A 37 -4.30 -4.14 2.81
C HIS A 37 -5.18 -4.76 1.70
N PRO A 38 -6.32 -4.16 1.30
CA PRO A 38 -7.18 -4.75 0.26
C PRO A 38 -6.50 -4.81 -1.11
N TYR A 39 -5.55 -3.92 -1.40
CA TYR A 39 -4.73 -4.03 -2.61
C TYR A 39 -3.75 -5.23 -2.52
N ALA A 40 -3.11 -5.44 -1.37
CA ALA A 40 -2.25 -6.59 -1.12
C ALA A 40 -3.02 -7.93 -1.21
N GLU A 41 -4.24 -7.98 -0.68
CA GLU A 41 -5.15 -9.13 -0.84
C GLU A 41 -5.46 -9.39 -2.32
N ALA A 42 -5.78 -8.34 -3.09
CA ALA A 42 -6.07 -8.48 -4.50
C ALA A 42 -4.85 -8.96 -5.32
N ILE A 43 -3.65 -8.51 -4.97
CA ILE A 43 -2.40 -9.03 -5.56
C ILE A 43 -2.22 -10.51 -5.21
N ALA A 44 -2.37 -10.89 -3.94
CA ALA A 44 -2.21 -12.28 -3.47
C ALA A 44 -3.22 -13.22 -4.15
N ASN A 45 -4.45 -12.76 -4.35
CA ASN A 45 -5.52 -13.48 -5.02
C ASN A 45 -5.44 -13.44 -6.56
N ARG A 46 -4.44 -12.75 -7.12
CA ARG A 46 -4.26 -12.55 -8.57
C ARG A 46 -5.43 -11.83 -9.26
N SER A 47 -6.26 -11.10 -8.50
CA SER A 47 -7.34 -10.26 -9.03
C SER A 47 -6.87 -8.85 -9.38
N ALA A 48 -5.69 -8.45 -8.91
CA ALA A 48 -5.01 -7.21 -9.29
C ALA A 48 -3.59 -7.48 -9.80
N SER A 49 -3.11 -6.57 -10.65
CA SER A 49 -1.68 -6.53 -11.00
C SER A 49 -0.89 -5.79 -9.92
N TYR A 50 0.37 -6.18 -9.71
CA TYR A 50 1.27 -5.62 -8.68
C TYR A 50 1.95 -4.30 -9.10
N ASN A 51 1.53 -3.71 -10.22
CA ASN A 51 2.07 -2.46 -10.78
C ASN A 51 1.10 -1.27 -10.71
N GLN A 52 0.11 -1.30 -9.82
CA GLN A 52 -0.98 -0.32 -9.77
C GLN A 52 -0.83 0.74 -8.66
N CYS A 53 0.32 0.82 -7.97
CA CYS A 53 0.56 1.76 -6.87
C CYS A 53 1.52 2.90 -7.28
N PRO A 54 1.02 4.05 -7.78
CA PRO A 54 1.89 5.15 -8.20
C PRO A 54 2.80 5.72 -7.11
N PRO A 55 2.39 5.85 -5.83
CA PRO A 55 3.30 6.29 -4.77
C PRO A 55 4.40 5.27 -4.45
N GLY A 56 4.21 4.00 -4.81
CA GLY A 56 5.24 2.97 -4.71
C GLY A 56 6.25 3.08 -5.84
N GLY A 57 5.84 3.60 -6.99
CA GLY A 57 6.73 3.87 -8.11
C GLY A 57 7.42 2.62 -8.65
N LYS A 58 8.46 2.82 -9.45
CA LYS A 58 9.25 1.72 -10.03
C LYS A 58 9.84 0.80 -8.98
N GLU A 59 10.35 1.37 -7.88
CA GLU A 59 10.95 0.63 -6.77
C GLU A 59 9.95 -0.26 -6.04
N GLY A 60 8.72 0.24 -5.83
CA GLY A 60 7.63 -0.55 -5.26
C GLY A 60 7.26 -1.74 -6.16
N VAL A 61 7.14 -1.52 -7.47
CA VAL A 61 6.88 -2.63 -8.41
C VAL A 61 8.00 -3.65 -8.40
N PHE A 62 9.27 -3.21 -8.34
CA PHE A 62 10.43 -4.09 -8.24
C PHE A 62 10.36 -5.01 -7.00
N ARG A 63 10.13 -4.44 -5.82
CA ARG A 63 10.05 -5.21 -4.55
C ARG A 63 8.90 -6.21 -4.58
N LEU A 64 7.73 -5.79 -5.07
CA LEU A 64 6.57 -6.68 -5.20
C LEU A 64 6.85 -7.81 -6.20
N ALA A 65 7.49 -7.51 -7.34
CA ALA A 65 7.88 -8.51 -8.34
C ALA A 65 8.84 -9.55 -7.77
N GLN A 66 9.85 -9.12 -6.99
CA GLN A 66 10.80 -10.01 -6.32
C GLN A 66 10.09 -10.93 -5.32
N LEU A 67 9.22 -10.39 -4.46
CA LEU A 67 8.46 -11.19 -3.49
C LEU A 67 7.55 -12.22 -4.20
N LEU A 68 6.96 -11.85 -5.33
CA LEU A 68 6.05 -12.70 -6.10
C LEU A 68 6.76 -13.69 -7.04
N GLY A 69 8.09 -13.59 -7.20
CA GLY A 69 8.83 -14.36 -8.22
C GLY A 69 8.38 -14.05 -9.65
N LYS A 70 8.03 -12.80 -9.95
CA LYS A 70 7.52 -12.34 -11.25
C LYS A 70 8.50 -11.39 -11.95
N PRO A 71 8.42 -11.26 -13.30
CA PRO A 71 9.22 -10.26 -14.01
C PRO A 71 8.88 -8.84 -13.53
N VAL A 72 9.79 -7.88 -13.66
CA VAL A 72 9.49 -6.48 -13.38
C VAL A 72 8.73 -5.90 -14.57
N ILE A 73 7.54 -5.33 -14.34
CA ILE A 73 6.74 -4.65 -15.36
C ILE A 73 6.68 -3.14 -15.10
N PRO A 74 6.40 -2.30 -16.11
CA PRO A 74 6.23 -0.87 -15.91
C PRO A 74 5.07 -0.54 -14.97
N LEU A 75 5.15 0.58 -14.26
CA LEU A 75 4.02 1.12 -13.50
C LEU A 75 2.80 1.33 -14.42
N ASN A 76 1.61 0.95 -13.96
CA ASN A 76 0.38 1.09 -14.72
C ASN A 76 0.00 2.57 -14.88
N PRO A 77 0.04 3.15 -16.10
CA PRO A 77 -0.27 4.56 -16.31
C PRO A 77 -1.74 4.89 -15.99
N ALA A 78 -2.65 3.92 -16.02
CA ALA A 78 -4.06 4.13 -15.68
C ALA A 78 -4.27 4.47 -14.20
N ASN A 79 -3.34 4.09 -13.30
CA ASN A 79 -3.40 4.48 -11.89
C ASN A 79 -2.70 5.81 -11.61
N GLY A 80 -1.97 6.35 -12.59
CA GLY A 80 -1.23 7.61 -12.51
C GLY A 80 0.28 7.43 -12.59
N THR A 81 1.00 8.54 -12.46
CA THR A 81 2.46 8.59 -12.54
C THR A 81 3.12 8.60 -11.18
N GLU A 82 4.34 8.07 -11.12
CA GLU A 82 5.23 8.24 -9.98
C GLU A 82 5.58 9.72 -9.80
N ARG A 83 5.50 10.20 -8.56
CA ARG A 83 5.83 11.58 -8.17
C ARG A 83 6.58 11.58 -6.85
N PRO A 84 7.46 12.56 -6.59
CA PRO A 84 8.10 12.71 -5.29
C PRO A 84 7.05 12.79 -4.17
N ARG A 85 7.38 12.22 -3.01
CA ARG A 85 6.51 12.34 -1.83
C ARG A 85 6.38 13.82 -1.45
N PRO A 86 5.15 14.36 -1.38
CA PRO A 86 4.97 15.74 -0.95
C PRO A 86 5.43 15.90 0.50
N ARG A 87 6.13 17.00 0.79
CA ARG A 87 6.49 17.39 2.16
C ARG A 87 5.42 18.37 2.65
N ALA A 88 4.68 17.96 3.67
CA ALA A 88 3.83 18.89 4.41
C ALA A 88 4.73 19.84 5.23
N VAL A 89 4.41 21.13 5.20
CA VAL A 89 4.97 22.14 6.10
C VAL A 89 3.83 22.54 7.03
N ILE A 90 4.07 22.41 8.33
CA ILE A 90 3.11 22.80 9.36
C ILE A 90 3.52 24.21 9.80
N ASP A 91 2.55 25.13 9.83
CA ASP A 91 2.71 26.41 10.49
C ASP A 91 2.17 26.26 11.91
N GLU A 92 3.06 26.16 12.89
CA GLU A 92 2.70 25.96 14.28
C GLU A 92 1.88 27.13 14.86
N ALA A 93 1.98 28.33 14.28
CA ALA A 93 1.18 29.47 14.73
C ALA A 93 -0.31 29.36 14.36
N VAL A 94 -0.63 28.55 13.35
CA VAL A 94 -2.00 28.39 12.82
C VAL A 94 -2.58 27.01 13.15
N CYS A 95 -1.76 26.06 13.61
CA CYS A 95 -2.20 24.71 13.99
C CYS A 95 -3.18 24.74 15.19
N ILE A 96 -4.37 24.16 15.02
CA ILE A 96 -5.43 24.13 16.06
C ILE A 96 -5.53 22.81 16.84
N GLY A 97 -4.65 21.85 16.55
CA GLY A 97 -4.80 20.44 16.93
C GLY A 97 -5.52 19.65 15.86
#